data_AF-A0A6G3MG29-F1
#
_entry.id   AF-A0A6G3MG29-F1
#
_cell.length_a   1.000
_cell.length_b   1.000
_cell.length_c   1.000
_cell.angle_alpha   90.00
_cell.angle_beta   90.00
_cell.angle_gamma   90.00
#
_symmetry.space_group_name_H-M   'P 1'
#
loop_
_entity.id
_entity.type
_entity.pdbx_description
1 polymer ?
#
loop_
_entity_poly.entity_id
_entity_poly.type
_entity_poly.pdbx_seq_one_letter_code
_entity_poly.pdbx_strand_id
1 'polypeptide(L)'
;MHISLDQILTGDKPIDQLLLTVNDTASCSEAFSVLKSIVFELIKNVHADQNSRADNMLIHLYRYVSSPYSLLYDPGLCRFIRDLMNKLLENLLLSFNQLGCRVVHLDFHKIVINVNKLNPTHAWYNIKNILSYLLKQDMFAYITLVP
;
A
#
# COMPACT_ATOMS: atom_id res chain seq x y z
N MET A 1 24.95 -2.51 -31.32
CA MET A 1 24.18 -3.71 -31.66
C MET A 1 22.76 -3.46 -31.18
N HIS A 2 21.85 -3.24 -32.14
CA HIS A 2 20.45 -2.83 -31.93
C HIS A 2 19.69 -3.91 -31.15
N ILE A 3 18.98 -3.53 -30.09
CA ILE A 3 17.95 -4.37 -29.49
C ILE A 3 16.64 -3.98 -30.17
N SER A 4 16.14 -4.87 -31.01
CA SER A 4 14.97 -4.71 -31.87
C SER A 4 13.66 -4.64 -31.07
N LEU A 5 12.70 -3.90 -31.62
CA LEU A 5 11.38 -3.55 -31.09
C LEU A 5 10.35 -4.70 -31.02
N ASP A 6 10.75 -5.94 -31.29
CA ASP A 6 9.85 -7.10 -31.38
C ASP A 6 9.58 -7.80 -30.03
N GLN A 7 10.26 -7.42 -28.95
CA GLN A 7 10.04 -8.00 -27.61
C GLN A 7 8.85 -7.40 -26.85
N ILE A 8 8.06 -6.52 -27.46
CA ILE A 8 6.95 -5.81 -26.79
C ILE A 8 5.57 -6.49 -27.02
N LEU A 9 5.46 -7.54 -27.84
CA LEU A 9 4.15 -8.05 -28.29
C LEU A 9 3.81 -9.53 -28.01
N THR A 10 4.46 -10.21 -27.07
CA THR A 10 4.03 -11.57 -26.71
C THR A 10 3.80 -11.67 -25.21
N GLY A 11 2.56 -11.38 -24.83
CA GLY A 11 2.04 -11.69 -23.51
C GLY A 11 2.00 -13.20 -23.33
N ASP A 12 2.88 -13.69 -22.46
CA ASP A 12 2.61 -14.88 -21.67
C ASP A 12 3.46 -14.76 -20.40
N LYS A 13 2.84 -14.30 -19.30
CA LYS A 13 3.45 -14.52 -17.98
C LYS A 13 3.37 -16.03 -17.76
N PRO A 14 4.48 -16.74 -17.55
CA PRO A 14 4.46 -18.20 -17.54
C PRO A 14 3.48 -18.69 -16.48
N ILE A 15 2.56 -19.56 -16.89
CA ILE A 15 1.50 -20.17 -16.06
C ILE A 15 2.09 -20.75 -14.77
N ASP A 16 3.35 -21.18 -14.80
CA ASP A 16 4.11 -21.69 -13.66
C ASP A 16 4.38 -20.63 -12.58
N GLN A 17 4.66 -19.37 -12.96
CA GLN A 17 4.79 -18.27 -11.99
C GLN A 17 3.44 -17.92 -11.36
N LEU A 18 2.36 -18.01 -12.13
CA LEU A 18 1.00 -17.83 -11.64
C LEU A 18 0.59 -18.96 -10.68
N LEU A 19 0.92 -20.21 -11.00
CA LEU A 19 0.65 -21.38 -10.14
C LEU A 19 1.46 -21.34 -8.84
N LEU A 20 2.76 -20.99 -8.89
CA LEU A 20 3.60 -20.85 -7.71
C LEU A 20 3.12 -19.71 -6.80
N THR A 21 2.75 -18.56 -7.37
CA THR A 21 2.20 -17.44 -6.59
C THR A 21 0.84 -17.78 -5.96
N VAL A 22 -0.04 -18.47 -6.67
CA VAL A 22 -1.34 -18.93 -6.14
C VAL A 22 -1.17 -19.95 -5.01
N ASN A 23 -0.28 -20.94 -5.17
CA ASN A 23 -0.03 -21.95 -4.15
C ASN A 23 0.61 -21.35 -2.88
N ASP A 24 1.55 -20.42 -3.04
CA ASP A 24 2.13 -19.69 -1.91
C ASP A 24 1.09 -18.80 -1.20
N THR A 25 0.15 -18.17 -1.93
CA THR A 25 -0.91 -17.38 -1.28
C THR A 25 -1.89 -18.23 -0.47
N ALA A 26 -2.14 -19.48 -0.89
CA ALA A 26 -2.94 -20.43 -0.11
C ALA A 26 -2.20 -20.86 1.17
N SER A 27 -0.89 -21.06 1.10
CA SER A 27 -0.05 -21.46 2.25
C SER A 27 0.08 -20.37 3.33
N CYS A 28 0.09 -19.09 2.93
CA CYS A 28 0.26 -17.97 3.86
C CYS A 28 -1.07 -17.38 4.38
N SER A 29 -2.22 -17.90 3.94
CA SER A 29 -3.55 -17.39 4.30
C SER A 29 -3.85 -17.49 5.80
N GLU A 30 -3.47 -18.61 6.43
CA GLU A 30 -3.66 -18.81 7.88
C GLU A 30 -2.77 -17.85 8.68
N ALA A 31 -1.48 -17.78 8.34
CA ALA A 31 -0.53 -16.86 8.96
C ALA A 31 -0.96 -15.39 8.82
N PHE A 32 -1.49 -15.02 7.65
CA PHE A 32 -2.06 -13.70 7.43
C PHE A 32 -3.30 -13.44 8.28
N SER A 33 -4.18 -14.43 8.46
CA SER A 33 -5.38 -14.30 9.28
C SER A 33 -5.05 -14.07 10.76
N VAL A 34 -4.03 -14.77 11.28
CA VAL A 34 -3.50 -14.53 12.62
C VAL A 34 -2.88 -13.13 12.71
N LEU A 35 -2.01 -12.75 11.77
CA LEU A 35 -1.40 -11.42 11.74
C LEU A 35 -2.45 -10.31 11.70
N LYS A 36 -3.47 -10.45 10.86
CA LYS A 36 -4.60 -9.54 10.75
C LYS A 36 -5.30 -9.38 12.09
N SER A 37 -5.56 -10.48 12.79
CA SER A 37 -6.22 -10.46 14.11
C SER A 37 -5.38 -9.71 15.15
N ILE A 38 -4.05 -9.93 15.16
CA ILE A 38 -3.11 -9.19 16.02
C ILE A 38 -3.16 -7.69 15.71
N VAL A 39 -3.16 -7.30 14.43
CA VAL A 39 -3.25 -5.88 14.03
C VAL A 39 -4.55 -5.25 14.54
N PHE A 40 -5.69 -5.92 14.36
CA PHE A 40 -6.98 -5.41 14.84
C PHE A 40 -7.01 -5.23 16.35
N GLU A 41 -6.44 -6.18 17.10
CA GLU A 41 -6.33 -6.08 18.56
C GLU A 41 -5.41 -4.93 18.98
N LEU A 42 -4.27 -4.75 18.31
CA LEU A 42 -3.36 -3.62 18.57
C LEU A 42 -4.05 -2.27 18.30
N ILE A 43 -4.72 -2.12 17.16
CA ILE A 43 -5.48 -0.91 16.82
C ILE A 43 -6.55 -0.61 17.87
N LYS A 44 -7.29 -1.64 18.29
CA LYS A 44 -8.28 -1.52 19.36
C LYS A 44 -7.66 -1.04 20.67
N ASN A 45 -6.53 -1.62 21.08
CA ASN A 45 -5.83 -1.27 22.32
C ASN A 45 -5.20 0.14 22.27
N VAL A 46 -4.75 0.59 21.10
CA VAL A 46 -4.31 1.98 20.90
C VAL A 46 -5.48 2.95 21.07
N HIS A 47 -6.64 2.65 20.48
CA HIS A 47 -7.82 3.51 20.57
C HIS A 47 -8.49 3.50 21.96
N ALA A 48 -8.54 2.36 22.64
CA ALA A 48 -9.22 2.21 23.92
C ALA A 48 -8.36 2.68 25.11
N ASP A 49 -7.10 2.25 25.15
CA ASP A 49 -6.27 2.36 26.36
C ASP A 49 -5.12 3.38 26.23
N GLN A 50 -5.00 4.08 25.08
CA GLN A 50 -3.86 4.95 24.74
C GLN A 50 -2.51 4.27 25.00
N ASN A 51 -2.45 2.96 24.76
CA ASN A 51 -1.30 2.16 25.11
C ASN A 51 -0.11 2.45 24.17
N SER A 52 0.88 3.19 24.67
CA SER A 52 2.09 3.54 23.93
C SER A 52 2.89 2.32 23.45
N ARG A 53 2.81 1.19 24.16
CA ARG A 53 3.46 -0.06 23.73
C ARG A 53 2.76 -0.67 22.52
N ALA A 54 1.43 -0.62 22.49
CA ALA A 54 0.66 -1.11 21.35
C ALA A 54 0.93 -0.27 20.10
N ASP A 55 1.05 1.05 20.27
CA ASP A 55 1.39 1.98 19.20
C ASP A 55 2.79 1.71 18.61
N ASN A 56 3.80 1.58 19.48
CA ASN A 56 5.16 1.21 19.06
C ASN A 56 5.20 -0.15 18.34
N MET A 57 4.40 -1.13 18.80
CA MET A 57 4.33 -2.42 18.14
C MET A 57 3.69 -2.32 16.75
N LEU A 58 2.63 -1.51 16.60
CA LEU A 58 1.93 -1.29 15.33
C LEU A 58 2.84 -0.62 14.30
N ILE A 59 3.54 0.45 14.68
CA ILE A 59 4.47 1.20 13.80
C ILE A 59 5.59 0.29 13.26
N HIS A 60 6.11 -0.62 14.10
CA HIS A 60 7.21 -1.50 13.72
C HIS A 60 6.79 -2.86 13.16
N LEU A 61 5.50 -3.19 13.15
CA LEU A 61 5.03 -4.51 12.76
C LEU A 61 5.46 -4.88 11.33
N TYR A 62 5.26 -3.98 10.37
CA TYR A 62 5.65 -4.21 8.99
C TYR A 62 7.16 -4.49 8.85
N ARG A 63 7.99 -3.78 9.63
CA ARG A 63 9.44 -4.00 9.68
C ARG A 63 9.77 -5.38 10.25
N TYR A 64 9.07 -5.83 11.30
CA TYR A 64 9.29 -7.16 11.88
C TYR A 64 8.87 -8.28 10.96
N VAL A 65 7.79 -8.12 10.20
CA VAL A 65 7.37 -9.13 9.22
C VAL A 65 8.34 -9.17 8.04
N SER A 66 8.82 -8.01 7.58
CA SER A 66 9.65 -7.91 6.36
C SER A 66 11.14 -8.20 6.58
N SER A 67 11.63 -8.24 7.82
CA SER A 67 13.05 -8.42 8.13
C SER A 67 13.42 -9.91 8.16
N PRO A 68 14.39 -10.37 7.36
CA PRO A 68 14.79 -11.79 7.32
C PRO A 68 15.41 -12.30 8.63
N TYR A 69 15.85 -11.39 9.51
CA TYR A 69 16.41 -11.72 10.82
C TYR A 69 15.34 -11.83 11.92
N SER A 70 14.07 -11.59 11.58
CA SER A 70 12.96 -11.68 12.51
C SER A 70 12.43 -13.10 12.60
N LEU A 71 12.02 -13.53 13.80
CA LEU A 71 11.33 -14.81 13.99
C LEU A 71 9.96 -14.87 13.32
N LEU A 72 9.38 -13.71 12.98
CA LEU A 72 8.09 -13.58 12.28
C LEU A 72 8.24 -13.52 10.75
N TYR A 73 9.45 -13.74 10.23
CA TYR A 73 9.71 -13.67 8.80
C TYR A 73 9.19 -14.91 8.08
N ASP A 74 8.26 -14.69 7.16
CA ASP A 74 7.86 -15.65 6.13
C ASP A 74 7.93 -14.95 4.76
N PRO A 75 8.77 -15.42 3.82
CA PRO A 75 8.87 -14.84 2.48
C PRO A 75 7.54 -14.77 1.72
N GLY A 76 6.68 -15.78 1.87
CA GLY A 76 5.39 -15.84 1.18
C GLY A 76 4.43 -14.78 1.72
N LEU A 77 4.36 -14.65 3.05
CA LEU A 77 3.60 -13.62 3.73
C LEU A 77 4.10 -12.21 3.40
N CYS A 78 5.42 -12.01 3.37
CA CYS A 78 6.03 -10.72 3.00
C CYS A 78 5.62 -10.28 1.59
N ARG A 79 5.66 -11.21 0.64
CA ARG A 79 5.24 -10.95 -0.74
C ARG A 79 3.75 -10.63 -0.81
N PHE A 80 2.92 -11.40 -0.12
CA PHE A 80 1.48 -11.17 -0.06
C PHE A 80 1.13 -9.78 0.50
N ILE A 81 1.75 -9.36 1.60
CA ILE A 81 1.55 -8.03 2.17
C ILE A 81 2.01 -6.94 1.19
N ARG A 82 3.16 -7.13 0.55
CA ARG A 82 3.67 -6.19 -0.47
C ARG A 82 2.71 -6.06 -1.65
N ASP A 83 2.11 -7.16 -2.10
CA ASP A 83 1.11 -7.15 -3.17
C ASP A 83 -0.16 -6.40 -2.76
N LEU A 84 -0.60 -6.54 -1.51
CA LEU A 84 -1.70 -5.73 -0.96
C LEU A 84 -1.35 -4.24 -0.90
N MET A 85 -0.12 -3.89 -0.50
CA MET A 85 0.35 -2.51 -0.48
C MET A 85 0.41 -1.92 -1.89
N ASN A 86 0.86 -2.69 -2.89
CA ASN A 86 0.86 -2.27 -4.29
C ASN A 86 -0.56 -2.01 -4.79
N LYS A 87 -1.51 -2.91 -4.51
CA LYS A 87 -2.93 -2.72 -4.86
C LYS A 87 -3.52 -1.47 -4.20
N LEU A 88 -3.15 -1.20 -2.95
CA LEU A 88 -3.57 0.02 -2.25
C LEU A 88 -3.03 1.28 -2.95
N LEU A 89 -1.77 1.23 -3.39
CA LEU A 89 -1.11 2.30 -4.11
C LEU A 89 -1.74 2.56 -5.49
N GLU A 90 -2.07 1.49 -6.22
CA GLU A 90 -2.81 1.55 -7.49
C GLU A 90 -4.21 2.14 -7.32
N ASN A 91 -4.92 1.74 -6.26
CA ASN A 91 -6.22 2.32 -5.93
C ASN A 91 -6.09 3.81 -5.61
N LEU A 92 -5.07 4.21 -4.86
CA LEU A 92 -4.81 5.61 -4.54
C LEU A 92 -4.50 6.43 -5.79
N LEU A 93 -3.67 5.89 -6.70
CA LEU A 93 -3.38 6.47 -8.01
C LEU A 93 -4.67 6.72 -8.80
N LEU A 94 -5.55 5.72 -8.86
CA LEU A 94 -6.82 5.81 -9.56
C LEU A 94 -7.72 6.88 -8.95
N SER A 95 -7.84 6.93 -7.62
CA SER A 95 -8.65 7.92 -6.93
C SER A 95 -8.17 9.34 -7.18
N PHE A 96 -6.85 9.59 -7.18
CA PHE A 96 -6.31 10.91 -7.52
C PHE A 96 -6.60 11.31 -8.97
N ASN A 97 -6.46 10.38 -9.92
CA ASN A 97 -6.78 10.61 -11.32
C ASN A 97 -8.27 10.91 -11.53
N GLN A 98 -9.16 10.21 -10.82
CA GLN A 98 -10.61 10.45 -10.84
C GLN A 98 -10.98 11.84 -10.29
N LEU A 99 -10.22 12.35 -9.32
CA LEU A 99 -10.39 13.69 -8.75
C LEU A 99 -9.75 14.80 -9.60
N GLY A 100 -9.23 14.46 -10.79
CA GLY A 100 -8.64 15.41 -11.74
C GLY A 100 -7.21 15.83 -11.42
N CYS A 101 -6.54 15.16 -10.48
CA CYS A 101 -5.11 15.34 -10.22
C CYS A 101 -4.30 14.34 -11.03
N ARG A 102 -3.23 14.79 -11.70
CA ARG A 102 -2.32 13.89 -12.40
C ARG A 102 -1.17 13.50 -11.48
N VAL A 103 -1.07 12.23 -11.13
CA VAL A 103 0.06 11.74 -10.33
C VAL A 103 1.29 11.58 -11.23
N VAL A 104 2.40 12.23 -10.86
CA VAL A 104 3.67 12.21 -11.60
C VAL A 104 4.58 11.10 -11.08
N HIS A 105 4.60 10.93 -9.76
CA HIS A 105 5.40 9.92 -9.08
C HIS A 105 4.67 9.43 -7.84
N LEU A 106 4.77 8.13 -7.59
CA LEU A 106 4.11 7.46 -6.49
C LEU A 106 5.01 6.34 -5.97
N ASP A 107 5.33 6.42 -4.69
CA ASP A 107 6.07 5.43 -3.91
C ASP A 107 5.34 5.24 -2.58
N PHE A 108 5.67 4.19 -1.83
CA PHE A 108 5.06 3.89 -0.53
C PHE A 108 5.22 5.01 0.50
N HIS A 109 6.24 5.86 0.32
CA HIS A 109 6.59 6.93 1.25
C HIS A 109 6.33 8.33 0.69
N LYS A 110 6.08 8.48 -0.62
CA LYS A 110 6.00 9.78 -1.26
C LYS A 110 5.06 9.78 -2.45
N ILE A 111 4.26 10.84 -2.55
CA ILE A 111 3.37 11.09 -3.68
C ILE A 111 3.68 12.46 -4.26
N VAL A 112 3.81 12.56 -5.58
CA VAL A 112 3.97 13.82 -6.30
C VAL A 112 2.81 13.97 -7.27
N ILE A 113 1.98 14.98 -7.06
CA ILE A 113 0.79 15.26 -7.86
C ILE A 113 0.89 16.60 -8.56
N ASN A 114 0.31 16.67 -9.76
CA ASN A 114 0.07 17.89 -10.50
C ASN A 114 -1.43 18.21 -10.45
N VAL A 115 -1.76 19.36 -9.86
CA VAL A 115 -3.12 19.82 -9.60
C VAL A 115 -3.70 20.66 -10.76
N ASN A 116 -2.91 20.92 -11.81
CA ASN A 116 -3.31 21.70 -13.01
C ASN A 116 -4.04 23.03 -12.66
N LYS A 117 -3.57 23.72 -11.61
CA LYS A 117 -4.02 25.06 -11.20
C LYS A 117 -2.83 26.01 -11.24
N LEU A 118 -3.05 27.19 -11.82
CA LEU A 118 -2.01 28.21 -11.98
C LEU A 118 -1.72 28.97 -10.67
N ASN A 119 -2.74 29.16 -9.83
CA ASN A 119 -2.61 29.90 -8.58
C ASN A 119 -2.26 28.93 -7.42
N PRO A 120 -1.14 29.15 -6.70
CA PRO A 120 -0.70 28.26 -5.62
C PRO A 120 -1.70 28.18 -4.46
N THR A 121 -2.40 29.27 -4.13
CA THR A 121 -3.38 29.28 -3.04
C THR A 121 -4.60 28.40 -3.37
N HIS A 122 -5.07 28.46 -4.61
CA HIS A 122 -6.17 27.61 -5.06
C HIS A 122 -5.74 26.14 -5.20
N ALA A 123 -4.51 25.89 -5.64
CA ALA A 123 -3.95 24.54 -5.69
C ALA A 123 -3.91 23.93 -4.28
N TRP A 124 -3.43 24.68 -3.29
CA TRP A 124 -3.38 24.24 -1.89
C TRP A 124 -4.76 23.87 -1.34
N TYR A 125 -5.75 24.74 -1.53
CA TYR A 125 -7.11 24.47 -1.06
C TYR A 125 -7.74 23.25 -1.75
N ASN A 126 -7.46 23.06 -3.04
CA ASN A 126 -7.92 21.89 -3.77
C ASN A 126 -7.31 20.59 -3.22
N ILE A 127 -5.99 20.57 -2.96
CA ILE A 127 -5.31 19.43 -2.33
C ILE A 127 -5.94 19.12 -0.98
N LYS A 128 -6.14 20.14 -0.13
CA LYS A 128 -6.73 19.95 1.20
C LYS A 128 -8.13 19.34 1.11
N ASN A 129 -8.96 19.79 0.17
CA ASN A 129 -10.29 19.25 -0.04
C ASN A 129 -10.25 17.81 -0.54
N ILE A 130 -9.39 17.51 -1.52
CA ILE A 130 -9.18 16.16 -2.04
C ILE A 130 -8.72 15.21 -0.94
N LEU A 131 -7.74 15.64 -0.13
CA LEU A 131 -7.24 14.86 1.00
C LEU A 131 -8.36 14.58 2.01
N SER A 132 -9.16 15.59 2.34
CA SER A 132 -10.31 15.43 3.24
C SER A 132 -11.40 14.50 2.69
N TYR A 133 -11.53 14.41 1.37
CA TYR A 133 -12.46 13.49 0.71
C TYR A 133 -11.92 12.06 0.68
N LEU A 134 -10.64 11.87 0.33
CA LEU A 134 -10.00 10.55 0.28
C LEU A 134 -9.95 9.89 1.66
N LEU A 135 -9.59 10.63 2.69
CA LEU A 135 -9.51 10.10 4.07
C LEU A 135 -10.87 9.73 4.67
N LYS A 136 -11.99 10.15 4.06
CA LYS A 136 -13.35 9.71 4.45
C LYS A 136 -13.75 8.37 3.84
N GLN A 137 -13.02 7.88 2.84
CA GLN A 137 -13.31 6.58 2.25
C GLN A 137 -12.74 5.47 3.14
N ASP A 138 -13.55 4.45 3.43
CA ASP A 138 -13.17 3.35 4.34
C ASP A 138 -11.86 2.66 3.93
N MET A 139 -11.61 2.57 2.62
CA MET A 139 -10.37 1.99 2.05
C MET A 139 -9.09 2.71 2.50
N PHE A 140 -9.16 4.02 2.76
CA PHE A 140 -8.01 4.86 3.08
C PHE A 140 -8.03 5.37 4.53
N ALA A 141 -9.00 4.92 5.35
CA ALA A 141 -9.22 5.41 6.71
C ALA A 141 -7.99 5.26 7.63
N TYR A 142 -7.15 4.25 7.40
CA TYR A 142 -5.95 3.98 8.20
C TYR A 142 -4.65 4.55 7.59
N ILE A 143 -4.73 5.24 6.44
CA ILE A 143 -3.55 5.87 5.82
C ILE A 143 -3.45 7.30 6.32
N THR A 144 -2.24 7.68 6.75
CA THR A 144 -1.93 9.09 7.04
C THR A 144 -1.25 9.71 5.84
N LEU A 145 -1.86 10.71 5.25
CA LEU A 145 -1.31 11.49 4.16
C LEU A 145 -1.10 12.93 4.64
N VAL A 146 0.14 13.41 4.55
CA VAL A 146 0.52 14.78 4.94
C VAL A 146 0.95 15.53 3.67
N PRO A 147 0.36 16.70 3.37
CA PRO A 147 0.69 17.50 2.19
C PRO A 147 2.03 18.22 2.29
#